data_AF-I1BWU1-F1
#
_entry.id   AF-I1BWU1-F1
#
_cell.length_a   1.000
_cell.length_b   1.000
_cell.length_c   1.000
_cell.angle_alpha   90.00
_cell.angle_beta   90.00
_cell.angle_gamma   90.00
#
_symmetry.space_group_name_H-M   'P 1'
#
loop_
_entity.id
_entity.type
_entity.pdbx_description
1 polymer ?
#
loop_
_entity_poly.entity_id
_entity_poly.type
_entity_poly.pdbx_seq_one_letter_code
_entity_poly.pdbx_strand_id
1 'polypeptide(L)'
;MIKGKKGLEEEGEDVENRLIASRERQRAIKVKYGNKSVPVKEQRELDRLEDEERILSRRLTSIQQYKSSTIYKVVDKIANAICGSQCGYVINHPKLFNPINFIFVNLSKIFPLDYMFMVCLIVYFFLATMSGIVHVGIRFLWINLYSIKKGATAPQALLVSAVLLTLSLLALNYTMTTTVAPGYAHFGSQVYCNQTILDGVRDCTENKEMIVPCDIYGPTVDIFGCIWPWIFGGFI
;
A
#
# COMPACT_ATOMS: atom_id res chain seq x y z
N MET A 1 -13.07 -23.02 -1.24
CA MET A 1 -13.66 -21.95 -2.06
C MET A 1 -13.05 -20.62 -1.63
N ILE A 2 -12.06 -20.11 -2.35
CA ILE A 2 -11.44 -18.82 -2.06
C ILE A 2 -12.38 -17.76 -2.63
N LYS A 3 -13.10 -17.04 -1.76
CA LYS A 3 -13.97 -15.93 -2.16
C LYS A 3 -13.07 -14.85 -2.78
N GLY A 4 -13.06 -14.77 -4.11
CA GLY A 4 -12.19 -13.87 -4.85
C GLY A 4 -12.49 -12.40 -4.53
N LYS A 5 -11.46 -11.55 -4.68
CA LYS A 5 -11.41 -10.08 -4.49
C LYS A 5 -12.73 -9.30 -4.63
N LYS A 6 -13.55 -9.56 -5.66
CA LYS A 6 -14.88 -8.93 -5.81
C LYS A 6 -15.73 -9.11 -4.54
N GLY A 7 -15.68 -10.29 -3.95
CA GLY A 7 -16.39 -10.59 -2.72
C GLY A 7 -15.85 -9.87 -1.50
N LEU A 8 -14.59 -9.40 -1.46
CA LEU A 8 -14.02 -8.68 -0.31
C LEU A 8 -14.31 -7.17 -0.36
N GLU A 9 -14.36 -6.58 -1.55
CA GLU A 9 -14.82 -5.20 -1.71
C GLU A 9 -16.32 -5.10 -1.47
N GLU A 10 -17.10 -6.00 -2.08
CA GLU A 10 -18.54 -6.12 -1.87
C GLU A 10 -18.89 -6.46 -0.42
N GLU A 11 -18.15 -7.36 0.24
CA GLU A 11 -18.35 -7.63 1.67
C GLU A 11 -17.98 -6.43 2.55
N GLY A 12 -16.94 -5.67 2.17
CA GLY A 12 -16.60 -4.43 2.88
C GLY A 12 -17.71 -3.40 2.80
N GLU A 13 -18.26 -3.19 1.60
CA GLU A 13 -19.35 -2.26 1.33
C GLU A 13 -20.67 -2.70 2.00
N ASP A 14 -21.03 -3.99 1.95
CA ASP A 14 -22.20 -4.55 2.65
C ASP A 14 -22.09 -4.37 4.17
N VAL A 15 -20.92 -4.67 4.75
CA VAL A 15 -20.69 -4.52 6.20
C VAL A 15 -20.77 -3.04 6.61
N GLU A 16 -20.22 -2.13 5.80
CA GLU A 16 -20.29 -0.69 6.04
C GLU A 16 -21.73 -0.16 5.94
N ASN A 17 -22.47 -0.56 4.91
CA ASN A 17 -23.87 -0.18 4.73
C ASN A 17 -24.76 -0.67 5.89
N ARG A 18 -24.54 -1.91 6.37
CA ARG A 18 -25.25 -2.44 7.56
C ARG A 18 -24.90 -1.69 8.83
N LEU A 19 -23.64 -1.30 9.00
CA LEU A 19 -23.18 -0.52 10.15
C LEU A 19 -23.87 0.85 10.18
N ILE A 20 -23.98 1.52 9.02
CA ILE A 20 -24.69 2.79 8.87
C ILE A 20 -26.18 2.61 9.22
N ALA A 21 -26.83 1.60 8.65
CA ALA A 21 -28.25 1.32 8.91
C ALA A 21 -28.54 1.04 10.39
N SER A 22 -27.68 0.27 11.08
CA SER A 22 -27.81 0.02 12.52
C SER A 22 -27.68 1.31 13.33
N ARG A 23 -26.67 2.13 13.03
CA ARG A 23 -26.46 3.44 13.68
C ARG A 23 -27.62 4.42 13.47
N GLU A 24 -28.20 4.44 12.28
CA GLU A 24 -29.37 5.28 11.99
C GLU A 24 -30.59 4.85 12.81
N ARG A 25 -30.85 3.55 12.93
CA ARG A 25 -31.93 3.03 13.79
C ARG A 25 -31.72 3.37 15.26
N GLN A 26 -30.49 3.22 15.78
CA GLN A 26 -30.16 3.65 17.13
C GLN A 26 -30.42 5.15 17.33
N ARG A 27 -30.02 6.00 16.37
CA ARG A 27 -30.28 7.45 16.41
C ARG A 27 -31.77 7.77 16.40
N ALA A 28 -32.57 7.08 15.60
CA ALA A 28 -34.01 7.31 15.53
C ALA A 28 -34.70 7.03 16.88
N ILE A 29 -34.33 5.93 17.55
CA ILE A 29 -34.84 5.60 18.89
C ILE A 29 -34.36 6.62 19.92
N LYS A 30 -33.07 6.98 19.93
CA LYS A 30 -32.49 7.98 20.85
C LYS A 30 -33.17 9.36 20.68
N VAL A 31 -33.47 9.77 19.45
CA VAL A 31 -34.17 11.05 19.17
C VAL A 31 -35.64 10.99 19.59
N LYS A 32 -36.33 9.87 19.34
CA LYS A 32 -37.75 9.70 19.67
C LYS A 32 -38.04 9.83 21.17
N TYR A 33 -37.11 9.38 22.01
CA TYR A 33 -37.28 9.42 23.47
C TYR A 33 -36.52 10.56 24.14
N GLY A 34 -35.40 11.05 23.58
CA GLY A 34 -34.64 12.17 24.13
C GLY A 34 -34.32 11.95 25.62
N ASN A 35 -34.85 12.81 26.49
CA ASN A 35 -34.70 12.71 27.96
C ASN A 35 -35.80 11.88 28.66
N LYS A 36 -36.75 11.31 27.91
CA LYS A 36 -37.83 10.48 28.47
C LYS A 36 -37.36 9.04 28.68
N SER A 37 -37.98 8.35 29.65
CA SER A 37 -37.70 6.94 29.91
C SER A 37 -38.05 6.05 28.71
N VAL A 38 -37.07 5.30 28.20
CA VAL A 38 -37.24 4.39 27.06
C VAL A 38 -38.07 3.16 27.48
N PRO A 39 -39.08 2.73 26.70
CA PRO A 39 -39.85 1.52 26.99
C PRO A 39 -38.99 0.26 26.96
N VAL A 40 -39.29 -0.71 27.83
CA VAL A 40 -38.53 -1.98 27.97
C VAL A 40 -38.34 -2.72 26.63
N LYS A 41 -39.33 -2.65 25.73
CA LYS A 41 -39.23 -3.25 24.40
C LYS A 41 -38.16 -2.57 23.52
N GLU A 42 -38.15 -1.24 23.49
CA GLU A 42 -37.20 -0.48 22.68
C GLU A 42 -35.79 -0.48 23.31
N GLN A 43 -35.71 -0.60 24.64
CA GLN A 43 -34.44 -0.81 25.33
C GLN A 43 -33.75 -2.10 24.86
N ARG A 44 -34.50 -3.21 24.80
CA ARG A 44 -33.99 -4.50 24.29
C ARG A 44 -33.60 -4.43 22.81
N GLU A 45 -34.28 -3.60 22.03
CA GLU A 45 -33.94 -3.38 20.63
C GLU A 45 -32.64 -2.58 20.49
N LEU A 46 -32.46 -1.56 21.33
CA LEU A 46 -31.23 -0.78 21.39
C LEU A 46 -30.02 -1.66 21.76
N ASP A 47 -30.16 -2.51 22.79
CA ASP A 47 -29.09 -3.44 23.20
C ASP A 47 -28.68 -4.37 22.05
N ARG A 48 -29.66 -4.89 21.28
CA ARG A 48 -29.40 -5.73 20.10
C ARG A 48 -28.66 -4.97 18.99
N LEU A 49 -29.08 -3.74 18.70
CA LEU A 49 -28.44 -2.91 17.68
C LEU A 49 -27.01 -2.52 18.08
N GLU A 50 -26.72 -2.32 19.36
CA GLU A 50 -25.38 -2.05 19.88
C GLU A 50 -24.47 -3.27 19.78
N ASP A 51 -24.99 -4.48 20.05
CA ASP A 51 -24.26 -5.72 19.82
C ASP A 51 -23.96 -5.95 18.33
N GLU A 52 -24.93 -5.68 17.45
CA GLU A 52 -24.73 -5.75 16.00
C GLU A 52 -23.65 -4.75 15.52
N GLU A 53 -23.66 -3.52 16.05
CA GLU A 53 -22.63 -2.51 15.77
C GLU A 53 -21.23 -2.99 16.18
N ARG A 54 -21.09 -3.59 17.37
CA ARG A 54 -19.81 -4.13 17.84
C ARG A 54 -19.29 -5.25 16.95
N ILE A 55 -20.18 -6.09 16.42
CA ILE A 55 -19.79 -7.19 15.53
C ILE A 55 -19.36 -6.64 14.17
N LEU A 56 -20.16 -5.75 13.58
CA LEU A 56 -19.91 -5.14 12.27
C LEU A 56 -18.63 -4.29 12.27
N SER A 57 -18.42 -3.47 13.32
CA SER A 57 -17.20 -2.66 13.45
C SER A 57 -15.94 -3.52 13.51
N ARG A 58 -15.92 -4.61 14.30
CA ARG A 58 -14.80 -5.55 14.34
C ARG A 58 -14.53 -6.17 12.97
N ARG A 59 -15.57 -6.57 12.24
CA ARG A 59 -15.44 -7.13 10.89
C ARG A 59 -14.85 -6.10 9.93
N LEU A 60 -15.34 -4.86 9.98
CA LEU A 60 -14.83 -3.77 9.15
C LEU A 60 -13.34 -3.52 9.41
N THR A 61 -12.91 -3.45 10.68
CA THR A 61 -11.48 -3.29 11.02
C THR A 61 -10.62 -4.43 10.47
N SER A 62 -11.10 -5.68 10.55
CA SER A 62 -10.37 -6.82 9.99
C SER A 62 -10.23 -6.76 8.47
N ILE A 63 -11.29 -6.34 7.77
CA ILE A 63 -11.29 -6.14 6.32
C ILE A 63 -10.34 -5.01 5.94
N GLN A 64 -10.37 -3.89 6.67
CA GLN A 64 -9.47 -2.74 6.46
C GLN A 64 -8.00 -3.12 6.66
N GLN A 65 -7.70 -3.93 7.69
CA GLN A 65 -6.35 -4.43 7.94
C GLN A 65 -5.86 -5.34 6.81
N TYR A 66 -6.71 -6.24 6.30
CA TYR A 66 -6.38 -7.08 5.16
C TYR A 66 -6.12 -6.25 3.89
N LYS A 67 -6.98 -5.26 3.59
CA LYS A 67 -6.81 -4.33 2.44
C LYS A 67 -5.51 -3.52 2.55
N SER A 68 -5.06 -3.19 3.76
CA SER A 68 -3.82 -2.44 3.98
C SER A 68 -2.54 -3.26 3.74
N SER A 69 -2.65 -4.59 3.74
CA SER A 69 -1.51 -5.49 3.57
C SER A 69 -0.87 -5.36 2.18
N THR A 70 0.46 -5.49 2.13
CA THR A 70 1.22 -5.44 0.87
C THR A 70 0.83 -6.57 -0.08
N ILE A 71 0.46 -7.74 0.45
CA ILE A 71 0.05 -8.91 -0.34
C ILE A 71 -1.25 -8.61 -1.09
N TYR A 72 -2.24 -8.00 -0.42
CA TYR A 72 -3.48 -7.58 -1.07
C TYR A 72 -3.19 -6.63 -2.24
N LYS A 73 -2.30 -5.66 -2.04
CA LYS A 73 -1.89 -4.69 -3.07
C LYS A 73 -1.21 -5.35 -4.27
N VAL A 74 -0.36 -6.34 -4.05
CA VAL A 74 0.28 -7.11 -5.13
C VAL A 74 -0.74 -7.92 -5.91
N VAL A 75 -1.66 -8.61 -5.22
CA VAL A 75 -2.72 -9.40 -5.86
C VAL A 75 -3.69 -8.49 -6.63
N ASP A 76 -4.04 -7.34 -6.06
CA ASP A 76 -4.87 -6.31 -6.68
C ASP A 76 -4.22 -5.81 -7.98
N LYS A 77 -2.94 -5.46 -7.91
CA LYS A 77 -2.13 -4.97 -9.04
C LYS A 77 -2.02 -5.98 -10.17
N ILE A 78 -1.81 -7.25 -9.86
CA ILE A 78 -1.70 -8.32 -10.87
C ILE A 78 -3.06 -8.59 -11.51
N ALA A 79 -4.14 -8.64 -10.71
CA ALA A 79 -5.47 -8.98 -11.20
C ALA A 79 -6.18 -7.85 -11.98
N ASN A 80 -5.88 -6.58 -11.66
CA ASN A 80 -6.51 -5.41 -12.28
C ASN A 80 -5.58 -4.62 -13.21
N ALA A 81 -4.41 -5.16 -13.59
CA ALA A 81 -3.58 -4.55 -14.62
C ALA A 81 -4.32 -4.60 -15.98
N ILE A 82 -5.04 -3.52 -16.32
CA ILE A 82 -5.85 -3.36 -17.54
C ILE A 82 -5.02 -3.61 -18.82
N CYS A 83 -3.71 -3.39 -18.76
CA CYS A 83 -2.78 -3.57 -19.89
C CYS A 83 -1.64 -4.57 -19.61
N GLY A 84 -1.71 -5.34 -18.51
CA GLY A 84 -0.80 -6.45 -18.21
C GLY A 84 0.70 -6.14 -18.39
N SER A 85 1.40 -7.02 -19.10
CA SER A 85 2.84 -6.89 -19.41
C SER A 85 3.18 -5.82 -20.44
N GLN A 86 2.19 -5.31 -21.19
CA GLN A 86 2.43 -4.38 -22.31
C GLN A 86 2.50 -2.91 -21.88
N CYS A 87 1.90 -2.55 -20.73
CA CYS A 87 2.02 -1.19 -20.15
C CYS A 87 2.75 -1.17 -18.80
N GLY A 88 3.59 -2.16 -18.49
CA GLY A 88 4.52 -2.09 -17.36
C GLY A 88 3.91 -2.04 -15.95
N TYR A 89 2.69 -2.56 -15.76
CA TYR A 89 2.00 -2.56 -14.46
C TYR A 89 1.82 -1.17 -13.81
N VAL A 90 1.69 -0.12 -14.61
CA VAL A 90 1.31 1.22 -14.13
C VAL A 90 -0.20 1.22 -13.83
N ILE A 91 -0.57 1.44 -12.57
CA ILE A 91 -1.97 1.48 -12.12
C ILE A 91 -2.47 2.92 -12.21
N ASN A 92 -3.51 3.15 -13.02
CA ASN A 92 -4.10 4.48 -13.20
C ASN A 92 -4.75 5.05 -11.93
N HIS A 93 -5.24 4.24 -10.99
CA HIS A 93 -5.92 4.78 -9.79
C HIS A 93 -5.47 4.08 -8.50
N PRO A 94 -4.37 4.50 -7.87
CA PRO A 94 -4.06 4.06 -6.51
C PRO A 94 -5.04 4.72 -5.53
N LYS A 95 -6.28 4.23 -5.45
CA LYS A 95 -7.23 4.60 -4.37
C LYS A 95 -6.86 3.95 -3.02
N LEU A 96 -5.81 3.13 -2.97
CA LEU A 96 -5.35 2.44 -1.77
C LEU A 96 -4.19 3.17 -1.11
N PHE A 97 -4.44 3.70 0.10
CA PHE A 97 -3.44 4.31 0.95
C PHE A 97 -2.27 3.36 1.21
N ASN A 98 -1.07 3.76 0.83
CA ASN A 98 0.16 3.04 1.17
C ASN A 98 0.87 3.75 2.34
N PRO A 99 0.78 3.21 3.57
CA PRO A 99 1.34 3.87 4.74
C PRO A 99 2.85 4.04 4.64
N ILE A 100 3.55 3.08 4.03
CA ILE A 100 5.00 3.16 3.85
C ILE A 100 5.35 4.31 2.90
N ASN A 101 4.65 4.42 1.76
CA ASN A 101 4.83 5.55 0.83
C ASN A 101 4.57 6.90 1.51
N PHE A 102 3.52 7.01 2.33
CA PHE A 102 3.21 8.22 3.08
C PHE A 102 4.30 8.58 4.10
N ILE A 103 4.87 7.58 4.79
CA ILE A 103 6.00 7.78 5.71
C ILE A 103 7.21 8.30 4.94
N PHE A 104 7.56 7.71 3.80
CA PHE A 104 8.69 8.18 2.96
C PHE A 104 8.52 9.63 2.50
N VAL A 105 7.34 9.99 1.99
CA VAL A 105 7.05 11.37 1.52
C VAL A 105 7.07 12.39 2.66
N ASN A 106 6.76 11.98 3.90
CA ASN A 106 6.89 12.88 5.05
C ASN A 106 8.32 12.94 5.59
N LEU A 107 9.05 11.82 5.60
CA LEU A 107 10.45 11.78 6.00
C LEU A 107 11.33 12.59 5.06
N SER A 108 11.02 12.62 3.75
CA SER A 108 11.81 13.37 2.76
C SER A 108 11.78 14.88 2.93
N LYS A 109 10.86 15.41 3.74
CA LYS A 109 10.87 16.83 4.15
C LYS A 109 12.03 17.16 5.08
N ILE A 110 12.61 16.15 5.74
CA ILE A 110 13.73 16.26 6.68
C ILE A 110 14.89 15.47 6.08
N PHE A 111 15.63 16.11 5.18
CA PHE A 111 16.85 15.55 4.63
C PHE A 111 17.90 15.35 5.75
N PRO A 112 18.64 14.21 5.84
CA PRO A 112 18.74 13.04 4.95
C PRO A 112 18.06 11.76 5.51
N LEU A 113 17.02 11.90 6.34
CA LEU A 113 16.46 10.80 7.13
C LEU A 113 15.79 9.72 6.26
N ASP A 114 15.23 10.13 5.13
CA ASP A 114 14.60 9.26 4.13
C ASP A 114 15.59 8.28 3.49
N TYR A 115 16.81 8.71 3.17
CA TYR A 115 17.87 7.84 2.66
C TYR A 115 18.34 6.81 3.68
N MET A 116 18.52 7.22 4.93
CA MET A 116 18.85 6.28 6.01
C MET A 116 17.76 5.22 6.17
N PHE A 117 16.50 5.64 6.16
CA PHE A 117 15.36 4.73 6.27
C PHE A 117 15.24 3.79 5.06
N MET A 118 15.44 4.30 3.84
CA MET A 118 15.46 3.49 2.62
C MET A 118 16.56 2.41 2.68
N VAL A 119 17.79 2.79 3.04
CA VAL A 119 18.91 1.86 3.15
C VAL A 119 18.65 0.81 4.24
N CYS A 120 18.16 1.22 5.43
CA CYS A 120 17.78 0.30 6.48
C CYS A 120 16.73 -0.72 6.02
N LEU A 121 15.73 -0.29 5.25
CA LEU A 121 14.70 -1.16 4.69
C LEU A 121 15.26 -2.16 3.67
N ILE A 122 16.16 -1.71 2.77
CA ILE A 122 16.81 -2.58 1.79
C ILE A 122 17.67 -3.64 2.51
N VAL A 123 18.48 -3.22 3.50
CA VAL A 123 19.31 -4.13 4.30
C VAL A 123 18.43 -5.11 5.07
N TYR A 124 17.32 -4.66 5.65
CA TYR A 124 16.37 -5.53 6.34
C TYR A 124 15.82 -6.62 5.41
N PHE A 125 15.33 -6.25 4.22
CA PHE A 125 14.81 -7.24 3.27
C PHE A 125 15.91 -8.19 2.79
N PHE A 126 17.11 -7.69 2.53
CA PHE A 126 18.25 -8.53 2.15
C PHE A 126 18.59 -9.55 3.23
N LEU A 127 18.71 -9.12 4.50
CA LEU A 127 18.98 -10.01 5.63
C LEU A 127 17.84 -11.00 5.87
N ALA A 128 16.59 -10.58 5.71
CA ALA A 128 15.42 -11.46 5.80
C ALA A 128 15.43 -12.53 4.69
N THR A 129 15.76 -12.15 3.45
CA THR A 129 15.91 -13.08 2.32
C THR A 129 17.07 -14.06 2.55
N MET A 130 18.22 -13.57 3.02
CA MET A 130 19.35 -14.44 3.39
C MET A 130 18.97 -15.41 4.50
N SER A 131 18.32 -14.95 5.56
CA SER A 131 17.84 -15.79 6.66
C SER A 131 16.86 -16.87 6.16
N GLY A 132 15.92 -16.49 5.30
CA GLY A 132 14.98 -17.44 4.68
C GLY A 132 15.65 -18.52 3.85
N ILE A 133 16.61 -18.14 2.99
CA ILE A 133 17.37 -19.08 2.16
C ILE A 133 18.20 -20.05 3.03
N VAL A 134 18.82 -19.55 4.11
CA VAL A 134 19.61 -20.37 5.03
C VAL A 134 18.72 -21.36 5.81
N HIS A 135 17.57 -20.91 6.33
CA HIS A 135 16.68 -21.76 7.13
C HIS A 135 15.89 -22.77 6.28
N VAL A 136 15.41 -22.39 5.10
CA VAL A 136 14.63 -23.28 4.21
C VAL A 136 15.55 -24.23 3.44
N GLY A 137 16.73 -23.77 3.04
CA GLY A 137 17.62 -24.45 2.10
C GLY A 137 17.11 -24.34 0.65
N ILE A 138 17.92 -24.83 -0.30
CA ILE A 138 17.54 -24.84 -1.72
C ILE A 138 16.79 -26.14 -2.00
N ARG A 139 15.45 -26.04 -2.08
CA ARG A 139 14.56 -27.15 -2.44
C ARG A 139 14.00 -26.92 -3.84
N PHE A 140 14.05 -27.93 -4.68
CA PHE A 140 13.42 -27.89 -6.00
C PHE A 140 12.16 -28.73 -6.00
N LEU A 141 11.00 -28.09 -6.19
CA LEU A 141 9.65 -28.65 -6.16
C LEU A 141 9.27 -29.34 -4.83
N TRP A 142 9.92 -30.44 -4.44
CA TRP A 142 9.81 -31.11 -3.13
C TRP A 142 11.10 -31.84 -2.69
N ILE A 143 12.18 -31.79 -3.49
CA ILE A 143 13.43 -32.49 -3.19
C ILE A 143 14.42 -31.47 -2.61
N ASN A 144 15.05 -31.82 -1.48
CA ASN A 144 16.12 -31.02 -0.88
C ASN A 144 17.41 -31.22 -1.69
N LEU A 145 17.80 -30.20 -2.47
CA LEU A 145 18.96 -30.29 -3.36
C LEU A 145 20.24 -29.94 -2.61
N TYR A 146 20.25 -28.79 -1.93
CA TYR A 146 21.40 -28.32 -1.17
C TYR A 146 20.97 -27.71 0.17
N SER A 147 21.52 -28.24 1.27
CA SER A 147 21.38 -27.65 2.60
C SER A 147 22.51 -26.65 2.85
N ILE A 148 22.18 -25.42 3.22
CA ILE A 148 23.18 -24.41 3.57
C ILE A 148 23.56 -24.60 5.03
N LYS A 149 24.82 -24.98 5.29
CA LYS A 149 25.37 -25.18 6.64
C LYS A 149 26.70 -24.43 6.76
N LYS A 150 26.93 -23.80 7.91
CA LYS A 150 28.19 -23.08 8.18
C LYS A 150 29.37 -24.05 8.09
N GLY A 151 30.31 -23.79 7.18
CA GLY A 151 31.54 -24.58 7.00
C GLY A 151 31.37 -25.92 6.28
N ALA A 152 30.15 -26.26 5.82
CA ALA A 152 29.87 -27.55 5.17
C ALA A 152 29.02 -27.40 3.88
N THR A 153 29.12 -26.26 3.21
CA THR A 153 28.45 -25.99 1.93
C THR A 153 29.34 -26.34 0.75
N ALA A 154 28.82 -27.15 -0.17
CA ALA A 154 29.52 -27.42 -1.43
C ALA A 154 29.69 -26.11 -2.26
N PRO A 155 30.79 -25.95 -3.01
CA PRO A 155 31.05 -24.75 -3.81
C PRO A 155 29.97 -24.51 -4.88
N GLN A 156 29.37 -25.58 -5.42
CA GLN A 156 28.23 -25.49 -6.34
C GLN A 156 26.98 -24.89 -5.68
N ALA A 157 26.71 -25.25 -4.42
CA ALA A 157 25.60 -24.68 -3.65
C ALA A 157 25.84 -23.18 -3.35
N LEU A 158 27.11 -22.80 -3.11
CA LEU A 158 27.48 -21.40 -2.91
C LEU A 158 27.20 -20.58 -4.19
N LEU A 159 27.61 -21.08 -5.36
CA LEU A 159 27.33 -20.42 -6.65
C LEU A 159 25.83 -20.28 -6.92
N VAL A 160 25.05 -21.36 -6.73
CA VAL A 160 23.58 -21.30 -6.92
C VAL A 160 22.95 -20.32 -5.93
N SER A 161 23.38 -20.32 -4.66
CA SER A 161 22.87 -19.37 -3.66
C SER A 161 23.19 -17.92 -4.02
N ALA A 162 24.37 -17.65 -4.58
CA ALA A 162 24.76 -16.32 -5.04
C ALA A 162 23.88 -15.87 -6.21
N VAL A 163 23.62 -16.74 -7.18
CA VAL A 163 22.69 -16.43 -8.29
C VAL A 163 21.29 -16.17 -7.77
N LEU A 164 20.78 -16.98 -6.83
CA LEU A 164 19.47 -16.78 -6.22
C LEU A 164 19.38 -15.46 -5.43
N LEU A 165 20.44 -15.10 -4.70
CA LEU A 165 20.51 -13.82 -3.99
C LEU A 165 20.55 -12.63 -4.96
N THR A 166 21.30 -12.73 -6.07
CA THR A 166 21.34 -11.70 -7.11
C THR A 166 19.98 -11.53 -7.79
N LEU A 167 19.31 -12.63 -8.14
CA LEU A 167 17.93 -12.58 -8.68
C LEU A 167 16.95 -11.99 -7.66
N SER A 168 17.14 -12.31 -6.37
CA SER A 168 16.34 -11.73 -5.30
C SER A 168 16.56 -10.23 -5.15
N LEU A 169 17.80 -9.73 -5.29
CA LEU A 169 18.10 -8.30 -5.28
C LEU A 169 17.41 -7.58 -6.44
N LEU A 170 17.40 -8.17 -7.64
CA LEU A 170 16.68 -7.61 -8.78
C LEU A 170 15.16 -7.53 -8.48
N ALA A 171 14.59 -8.59 -7.92
CA ALA A 171 13.19 -8.61 -7.51
C ALA A 171 12.87 -7.59 -6.40
N LEU A 172 13.78 -7.41 -5.43
CA LEU A 172 13.64 -6.42 -4.36
C LEU A 172 13.67 -4.99 -4.90
N ASN A 173 14.52 -4.68 -5.86
CA ASN A 173 14.54 -3.37 -6.52
C ASN A 173 13.20 -3.08 -7.21
N TYR A 174 12.68 -4.04 -7.98
CA TYR A 174 11.36 -3.90 -8.60
C TYR A 174 10.24 -3.77 -7.55
N THR A 175 10.27 -4.57 -6.49
CA THR A 175 9.26 -4.57 -5.42
C THR A 175 9.27 -3.24 -4.67
N MET A 176 10.45 -2.68 -4.37
CA MET A 176 10.59 -1.37 -3.74
C MET A 176 9.91 -0.28 -4.56
N THR A 177 10.26 -0.20 -5.84
CA THR A 177 9.79 0.85 -6.75
C THR A 177 8.31 0.74 -7.06
N THR A 178 7.74 -0.46 -7.03
CA THR A 178 6.39 -0.68 -7.56
C THR A 178 5.34 -1.03 -6.51
N THR A 179 5.74 -1.43 -5.30
CA THR A 179 4.83 -1.88 -4.24
C THR A 179 5.07 -1.16 -2.91
N VAL A 180 6.32 -0.95 -2.51
CA VAL A 180 6.65 -0.42 -1.17
C VAL A 180 6.45 1.08 -1.13
N ALA A 181 6.98 1.82 -2.11
CA ALA A 181 6.83 3.26 -2.17
C ALA A 181 6.74 3.75 -3.62
N PRO A 182 5.65 3.44 -4.34
CA PRO A 182 5.55 3.73 -5.77
C PRO A 182 5.62 5.22 -6.09
N GLY A 183 5.02 6.08 -5.27
CA GLY A 183 5.07 7.54 -5.48
C GLY A 183 6.44 8.11 -5.18
N TYR A 184 7.02 7.75 -4.03
CA TYR A 184 8.35 8.23 -3.64
C TYR A 184 9.46 7.69 -4.55
N ALA A 185 9.41 6.42 -4.95
CA ALA A 185 10.42 5.85 -5.84
C ALA A 185 10.29 6.39 -7.27
N HIS A 186 9.08 6.65 -7.78
CA HIS A 186 8.91 7.23 -9.12
C HIS A 186 9.19 8.73 -9.18
N PHE A 187 8.77 9.52 -8.19
CA PHE A 187 8.78 10.98 -8.30
C PHE A 187 9.60 11.66 -7.20
N GLY A 188 10.13 10.91 -6.23
CA GLY A 188 10.92 11.46 -5.13
C GLY A 188 10.12 12.43 -4.26
N SER A 189 10.73 13.57 -3.95
CA SER A 189 10.13 14.71 -3.26
C SER A 189 9.56 15.77 -4.21
N GLN A 190 9.45 15.47 -5.51
CA GLN A 190 8.93 16.41 -6.50
C GLN A 190 7.47 16.77 -6.22
N VAL A 191 7.15 18.05 -6.38
CA VAL A 191 5.81 18.61 -6.22
C VAL A 191 5.50 19.51 -7.41
N TYR A 192 4.23 19.60 -7.79
CA TYR A 192 3.77 20.49 -8.85
C TYR A 192 2.58 21.34 -8.37
N CYS A 193 2.37 22.46 -9.07
CA CYS A 193 1.24 23.34 -8.82
C CYS A 193 0.00 22.83 -9.59
N ASN A 194 -1.09 22.55 -8.88
CA ASN A 194 -2.35 22.12 -9.50
C ASN A 194 -3.17 23.28 -10.08
N GLN A 195 -2.78 24.52 -9.81
CA GLN A 195 -3.43 25.71 -10.35
C GLN A 195 -2.83 26.10 -11.70
N THR A 196 -3.68 26.23 -12.72
CA THR A 196 -3.31 26.78 -14.03
C THR A 196 -3.89 28.18 -14.17
N ILE A 197 -3.02 29.16 -14.41
CA ILE A 197 -3.43 30.51 -14.83
C ILE A 197 -3.75 30.46 -16.34
N LEU A 198 -4.55 31.42 -16.81
CA LEU A 198 -4.78 31.66 -18.23
C LEU A 198 -3.42 31.65 -18.98
N ASP A 199 -3.37 31.01 -20.15
CA ASP A 199 -2.15 30.70 -20.95
C ASP A 199 -1.33 29.48 -20.51
N GLY A 200 -1.87 28.61 -19.64
CA GLY A 200 -1.27 27.30 -19.34
C GLY A 200 -0.07 27.36 -18.38
N VAL A 201 0.25 28.55 -17.88
CA VAL A 201 1.29 28.77 -16.87
C VAL A 201 0.78 28.30 -15.51
N ARG A 202 1.58 27.47 -14.83
CA ARG A 202 1.29 26.99 -13.46
C ARG A 202 1.98 27.87 -12.43
N ASP A 203 1.20 28.56 -11.62
CA ASP A 203 1.72 29.41 -10.54
C ASP A 203 0.86 29.26 -9.27
N CYS A 204 1.53 28.92 -8.17
CA CYS A 204 0.96 28.72 -6.84
C CYS A 204 1.57 29.69 -5.81
N THR A 205 2.14 30.82 -6.25
CA THR A 205 2.76 31.82 -5.38
C THR A 205 1.77 32.39 -4.36
N GLU A 206 0.52 32.63 -4.78
CA GLU A 206 -0.56 33.14 -3.93
C GLU A 206 -1.24 32.03 -3.10
N ASN A 207 -1.42 30.84 -3.68
CA ASN A 207 -2.06 29.68 -3.04
C ASN A 207 -1.11 28.49 -2.88
N LYS A 208 -0.25 28.54 -1.85
CA LYS A 208 0.70 27.44 -1.55
C LYS A 208 0.01 26.12 -1.19
N GLU A 209 -1.26 26.15 -0.82
CA GLU A 209 -2.06 24.94 -0.52
C GLU A 209 -2.33 24.08 -1.77
N MET A 210 -2.19 24.64 -2.96
CA MET A 210 -2.39 23.93 -4.24
C MET A 210 -1.12 23.22 -4.75
N ILE A 211 -0.06 23.19 -3.94
CA ILE A 211 1.17 22.43 -4.22
C ILE A 211 0.94 20.98 -3.79
N VAL A 212 0.94 20.08 -4.77
CA VAL A 212 0.65 18.66 -4.57
C VAL A 212 1.83 17.80 -4.98
N PRO A 213 2.04 16.61 -4.36
CA PRO A 213 3.08 15.69 -4.77
C PRO A 213 2.83 15.18 -6.19
N CYS A 214 3.92 14.98 -6.93
CA CYS A 214 3.88 14.43 -8.27
C CYS A 214 3.23 13.04 -8.33
N ASP A 215 2.41 12.83 -9.36
CA ASP A 215 1.78 11.56 -9.69
C ASP A 215 1.86 11.28 -11.21
N ILE A 216 1.32 10.13 -11.64
CA ILE A 216 1.31 9.72 -13.06
C ILE A 216 0.45 10.61 -13.98
N TYR A 217 -0.38 11.49 -13.41
CA TYR A 217 -1.21 12.46 -14.12
C TYR A 217 -0.63 13.87 -14.08
N GLY A 218 0.48 14.05 -13.37
CA GLY A 218 1.22 15.28 -13.32
C GLY A 218 1.70 15.71 -14.72
N PRO A 219 1.82 17.02 -14.97
CA PRO A 219 2.33 17.53 -16.23
C PRO A 219 3.77 17.07 -16.46
N THR A 220 4.10 16.62 -17.67
CA THR A 220 5.44 16.15 -18.06
C THR A 220 6.23 17.13 -18.92
N VAL A 221 5.59 18.22 -19.38
CA VAL A 221 6.11 19.08 -20.47
C VAL A 221 6.60 20.46 -19.98
N ASP A 222 6.40 20.80 -18.72
CA ASP A 222 6.83 22.08 -18.15
C ASP A 222 8.15 21.93 -17.37
N ILE A 223 8.95 23.00 -17.22
CA ILE A 223 10.17 23.03 -16.38
C ILE A 223 9.87 22.64 -14.91
N PHE A 224 8.59 22.72 -14.50
CA PHE A 224 8.05 22.27 -13.21
C PHE A 224 7.26 20.95 -13.30
N GLY A 225 7.50 20.16 -14.34
CA GLY A 225 6.84 18.88 -14.58
C GLY A 225 7.39 17.75 -13.71
N CYS A 226 6.58 16.72 -13.52
CA CYS A 226 6.95 15.51 -12.80
C CYS A 226 7.87 14.66 -13.67
N ILE A 227 9.19 14.78 -13.47
CA ILE A 227 10.21 14.11 -14.26
C ILE A 227 10.58 12.79 -13.59
N TRP A 228 10.63 11.72 -14.38
CA TRP A 228 11.01 10.39 -13.90
C TRP A 228 12.53 10.35 -13.56
N PRO A 229 12.95 10.35 -12.28
CA PRO A 229 14.35 10.53 -11.88
C PRO A 229 15.28 9.40 -12.32
N TRP A 230 14.73 8.23 -12.68
CA TRP A 230 15.51 7.03 -13.01
C TRP A 230 15.87 6.88 -14.49
N ILE A 231 15.17 7.59 -15.40
CA ILE A 231 15.50 7.55 -16.84
C ILE A 231 16.56 8.60 -17.20
N PHE A 232 16.60 9.71 -16.47
CA PHE A 232 17.63 10.73 -16.60
C PHE A 232 18.39 10.79 -15.28
N GLY A 233 19.54 10.12 -15.21
CA GLY A 233 20.45 10.16 -14.06
C GLY A 233 20.91 11.58 -13.75
N GLY A 234 20.08 12.33 -13.03
CA GLY A 234 20.31 13.71 -12.65
C GLY A 234 19.82 13.91 -11.23
N PHE A 235 20.73 13.77 -10.28
CA PHE A 235 20.67 14.55 -9.04
C PHE A 235 20.65 16.03 -9.46
N ILE A 236 19.54 16.71 -9.19
CA ILE A 236 19.48 18.16 -8.96
C ILE A 236 18.78 18.34 -7.61
#